data_AF-A0A850SV65-F1
#
_entry.id   AF-A0A850SV65-F1
#
_cell.length_a   1.000
_cell.length_b   1.000
_cell.length_c   1.000
_cell.angle_alpha   90.00
_cell.angle_beta   90.00
_cell.angle_gamma   90.00
#
_symmetry.space_group_name_H-M   'P 1'
#
loop_
_entity.id
_entity.type
_entity.pdbx_description
1 polymer ?
#
loop_
_entity_poly.entity_id
_entity_poly.type
_entity_poly.pdbx_seq_one_letter_code
_entity_poly.pdbx_strand_id
1 'polypeptide(L)' 'MSSARKPKVLVRSGVICVGGAGASAAPCGEYEVEERAAGVTLSSADRAREFTLSIDAYCRMMAEGRISPMAG' A
#
# COMPACT_ATOMS: atom_id res chain seq x y z
N MET A 1 -24.23 2.02 -9.84
CA MET A 1 -22.86 2.56 -9.94
C MET A 1 -21.92 1.39 -9.76
N SER A 2 -21.14 1.02 -10.79
CA SER A 2 -20.20 -0.10 -10.69
C SER A 2 -19.19 0.21 -9.59
N SER A 3 -19.25 -0.50 -8.46
CA SER A 3 -18.14 -0.49 -7.49
C SER A 3 -16.97 -1.16 -8.18
N ALA A 4 -16.13 -0.36 -8.85
CA ALA A 4 -14.86 -0.84 -9.36
C ALA A 4 -14.10 -1.42 -8.17
N ARG A 5 -13.89 -2.74 -8.19
CA ARG A 5 -13.16 -3.45 -7.14
C ARG A 5 -11.75 -2.86 -7.11
N LYS A 6 -11.38 -2.17 -6.03
CA LYS A 6 -10.03 -1.65 -5.90
C LYS A 6 -9.06 -2.84 -5.83
N PRO A 7 -7.93 -2.80 -6.56
CA PRO A 7 -6.92 -3.84 -6.45
C PRO A 7 -6.44 -3.94 -5.00
N LYS A 8 -6.19 -5.17 -4.56
CA LYS A 8 -5.71 -5.45 -3.21
C LYS A 8 -4.30 -6.01 -3.24
N VAL A 9 -3.52 -5.67 -2.22
CA VAL A 9 -2.18 -6.19 -2.01
C VAL A 9 -2.02 -6.67 -0.57
N LEU A 10 -1.11 -7.61 -0.38
CA LEU A 10 -0.65 -8.06 0.92
C LEU A 10 0.70 -7.43 1.23
N VAL A 11 0.77 -6.63 2.29
CA VAL A 11 2.00 -6.13 2.89
C VAL A 11 2.54 -7.20 3.84
N ARG A 12 3.72 -7.76 3.52
CA ARG A 12 4.29 -8.90 4.25
C ARG A 12 5.22 -8.50 5.39
N SER A 13 6.15 -7.57 5.14
CA SER A 13 7.06 -6.99 6.16
C SER A 13 8.00 -5.96 5.53
N GLY A 14 8.56 -5.06 6.35
CA GLY A 14 9.71 -4.23 5.93
C GLY A 14 9.37 -3.12 4.93
N VAL A 15 8.09 -2.77 4.80
CA VAL A 15 7.68 -1.56 4.08
C VAL A 15 7.82 -0.39 5.05
N ILE A 16 8.67 0.56 4.71
CA ILE A 16 8.81 1.81 5.47
C ILE A 16 7.95 2.86 4.80
N CYS A 17 7.01 3.42 5.54
CA CYS A 17 6.19 4.53 5.10
C CYS A 17 6.57 5.81 5.84
N VAL A 18 6.42 6.96 5.18
CA VAL A 18 6.66 8.26 5.80
C VAL A 18 5.29 8.83 6.17
N GLY A 19 4.99 8.85 7.47
CA GLY A 19 3.82 9.53 8.02
C GLY A 19 4.19 10.89 8.58
N GLY A 20 3.20 11.70 8.99
CA GLY A 20 3.43 13.03 9.57
C GLY A 20 4.31 13.07 10.82
N ALA A 21 4.57 11.91 11.46
CA ALA A 21 5.47 11.77 12.60
C ALA A 21 6.87 11.22 12.23
N GLY A 22 7.18 11.04 10.94
CA GLY A 22 8.44 10.48 10.45
C GLY A 22 8.29 9.11 9.78
N ALA A 23 9.43 8.49 9.48
CA ALA A 23 9.49 7.16 8.89
C ALA A 23 9.05 6.11 9.92
N SER A 24 8.06 5.28 9.56
CA SER A 24 7.54 4.20 10.38
C SER A 24 7.38 2.93 9.55
N ALA A 25 7.41 1.78 10.20
CA ALA A 25 7.11 0.52 9.54
C ALA A 25 5.60 0.42 9.29
N ALA A 26 5.23 0.18 8.04
CA ALA A 26 3.85 -0.13 7.69
C ALA A 26 3.46 -1.48 8.33
N PRO A 27 2.30 -1.56 9.00
CA PRO A 27 1.80 -2.82 9.52
C PRO A 27 1.60 -3.85 8.40
N CYS A 28 1.86 -5.12 8.70
CA CYS A 28 1.57 -6.20 7.77
C CYS A 28 0.05 -6.40 7.65
N GLY A 29 -0.41 -6.85 6.49
CA GLY A 29 -1.82 -7.15 6.25
C GLY A 29 -2.29 -6.77 4.86
N GLU A 30 -3.60 -6.83 4.66
CA GLU A 30 -4.26 -6.53 3.40
C GLU A 30 -4.55 -5.04 3.27
N TYR A 31 -4.27 -4.50 2.08
CA TYR A 31 -4.49 -3.10 1.75
C TYR A 31 -5.16 -2.98 0.39
N GLU A 32 -6.10 -2.06 0.28
CA GLU A 32 -6.59 -1.54 -0.99
C GLU A 32 -5.58 -0.57 -1.57
N VAL A 33 -5.40 -0.62 -2.88
CA VAL A 33 -4.44 0.21 -3.60
C VAL A 33 -5.16 1.24 -4.44
N GLU A 34 -4.68 2.48 -4.35
CA GLU A 34 -5.15 3.60 -5.16
C GLU A 34 -3.95 4.40 -5.68
N GLU A 35 -3.82 4.48 -7.00
CA GLU A 35 -2.81 5.32 -7.63
C GLU A 35 -3.29 6.78 -7.68
N ARG A 36 -2.45 7.71 -7.24
CA ARG A 36 -2.70 9.15 -7.19
C ARG A 36 -1.51 9.90 -7.78
N ALA A 37 -1.69 11.19 -8.06
CA ALA A 37 -0.61 12.06 -8.56
C ALA A 37 0.62 12.10 -7.64
N ALA A 38 0.44 11.88 -6.33
CA ALA A 38 1.52 11.86 -5.34
C ALA A 38 2.20 10.49 -5.18
N GLY A 39 1.70 9.44 -5.84
CA GLY A 39 2.20 8.06 -5.72
C GLY A 39 1.09 7.04 -5.44
N VAL A 40 1.45 5.92 -4.83
CA VAL A 40 0.56 4.79 -4.56
C VAL A 40 0.10 4.83 -3.11
N THR A 41 -1.19 5.03 -2.89
CA THR A 41 -1.82 5.02 -1.57
C THR A 41 -2.30 3.62 -1.23
N LEU A 42 -1.93 3.13 -0.05
CA LEU A 42 -2.36 1.86 0.51
C LEU A 42 -3.24 2.13 1.74
N SER A 43 -4.49 1.66 1.70
CA SER A 43 -5.46 1.87 2.79
C SER A 43 -6.00 0.53 3.28
N SER A 44 -6.04 0.34 4.60
CA SER A 44 -6.73 -0.82 5.20
C SER A 44 -8.24 -0.75 4.92
N ALA A 45 -8.92 -1.89 4.96
CA ALA A 45 -10.36 -1.96 4.67
C ALA A 45 -11.22 -1.07 5.59
N ASP A 46 -10.80 -0.88 6.84
CA ASP A 46 -11.42 0.01 7.84
C ASP A 46 -10.94 1.47 7.74
N ARG A 47 -10.00 1.77 6.83
CA ARG A 47 -9.29 3.05 6.69
C ARG A 47 -8.62 3.57 7.96
N ALA A 48 -8.43 2.72 8.97
CA ALA A 48 -7.70 3.08 10.18
C ALA A 48 -6.19 3.26 9.93
N ARG A 49 -5.68 2.68 8.83
CA ARG A 49 -4.28 2.73 8.44
C ARG A 49 -4.20 3.12 6.97
N GLU A 50 -3.55 4.23 6.69
CA GLU A 50 -3.29 4.71 5.33
C GLU A 50 -1.86 5.21 5.23
N PHE A 51 -1.19 4.89 4.13
CA PHE A 51 0.11 5.45 3.81
C PHE A 51 0.33 5.53 2.30
N THR A 52 1.17 6.47 1.90
CA THR A 52 1.52 6.68 0.49
C THR A 52 2.99 6.36 0.27
N LEU A 53 3.26 5.59 -0.78
CA LEU A 53 4.60 5.33 -1.30
C LEU A 53 4.77 6.08 -2.61
N SER A 54 6.01 6.52 -2.92
CA SER A 54 6.31 6.89 -4.30
C SER A 54 6.16 5.68 -5.21
N ILE A 55 5.94 5.91 -6.51
CA ILE A 55 5.80 4.84 -7.50
C ILE A 55 7.04 3.94 -7.49
N ASP A 56 8.24 4.53 -7.49
CA ASP A 56 9.50 3.78 -7.45
C ASP A 56 9.64 2.91 -6.20
N ALA A 57 9.27 3.45 -5.03
CA ALA A 57 9.29 2.69 -3.78
C ALA A 57 8.29 1.53 -3.85
N TYR A 58 7.07 1.77 -4.33
CA TYR A 58 6.06 0.73 -4.47
C TYR A 58 6.53 -0.40 -5.42
N CYS A 59 7.05 -0.05 -6.60
CA CYS A 59 7.59 -1.00 -7.57
C CYS A 59 8.75 -1.82 -6.98
N ARG A 60 9.67 -1.16 -6.27
CA ARG A 60 10.78 -1.84 -5.59
C ARG A 60 10.28 -2.81 -4.53
N MET A 61 9.33 -2.40 -3.69
CA MET A 61 8.78 -3.25 -2.64
C MET A 61 8.01 -4.46 -3.21
N MET A 62 7.36 -4.30 -4.38
CA MET A 62 6.78 -5.42 -5.11
C MET A 62 7.84 -6.38 -5.66
N ALA A 63 8.89 -5.86 -6.29
CA ALA A 63 9.99 -6.66 -6.84
C ALA A 63 10.74 -7.44 -5.74
N GLU A 64 10.88 -6.84 -4.55
CA GLU A 64 11.46 -7.48 -3.37
C GLU A 64 10.49 -8.44 -2.65
N GLY A 65 9.24 -8.56 -3.12
CA GLY A 65 8.22 -9.43 -2.53
C GLY A 65 7.67 -8.97 -1.18
N ARG A 66 7.99 -7.74 -0.75
CA ARG A 66 7.46 -7.14 0.49
C ARG A 66 6.01 -6.72 0.37
N ILE A 67 5.59 -6.40 -0.87
CA ILE A 67 4.20 -6.20 -1.26
C ILE A 67 3.88 -7.24 -2.35
N SER A 68 2.76 -7.94 -2.22
CA SER A 68 2.33 -8.92 -3.22
C SER A 68 0.92 -8.62 -3.71
N PRO A 69 0.64 -8.67 -5.03
CA PRO A 69 -0.72 -8.57 -5.52
C PRO A 69 -1.55 -9.74 -5.00
N MET A 70 -2.81 -9.46 -4.64
CA MET A 70 -3.78 -10.49 -4.30
C MET A 70 -4.67 -10.74 -5.52
N ALA A 71 -4.85 -12.01 -5.89
CA ALA A 71 -5.84 -12.37 -6.88
C ALA A 71 -7.24 -11.99 -6.34
N GLY A 72 -7.98 -11.18 -7.10
CA GLY A 72 -9.32 -10.71 -6.74
C GLY A 72 -10.41 -11.74 -7.01
#